data_AF-A0A559TDX3-F1
#
_entry.id   AF-A0A559TDX3-F1
#
_cell.length_a   1.000
_cell.length_b   1.000
_cell.length_c   1.000
_cell.angle_alpha   90.00
_cell.angle_beta   90.00
_cell.angle_gamma   90.00
#
_symmetry.space_group_name_H-M   'P 1'
#
loop_
_entity.id
_entity.type
_entity.pdbx_description
1 polymer ?
#
loop_
_entity_poly.entity_id
_entity_poly.type
_entity_poly.pdbx_seq_one_letter_code
_entity_poly.pdbx_strand_id
1 'polypeptide(L)'
;MQVNNDIFENLTPATTTTAHVDSVSTSSIIERPSKTTKANVQYVRLSDDEHATLLAYIAALNMMRTDKSNPSVYIKINLILDMNSGIWGSELRKFSTLREVLEGVTAKLAKRHKYVLGRKGEDLSVKQLTAINLIVEALDATPIAIPAK
;
A
#
# COMPACT_ATOMS: atom_id res chain seq x y z
N MET A 1 55.59 19.58 -16.41
CA MET A 1 54.43 19.64 -15.51
C MET A 1 53.50 18.50 -15.88
N GLN A 2 53.41 17.51 -14.99
CA GLN A 2 52.58 16.32 -15.13
C GLN A 2 51.14 16.71 -14.82
N VAL A 3 50.23 16.55 -15.78
CA VAL A 3 48.78 16.69 -15.57
C VAL A 3 48.27 15.28 -15.33
N ASN A 4 48.10 14.91 -14.06
CA ASN A 4 47.46 13.66 -13.68
C ASN A 4 45.94 13.85 -13.66
N ASN A 5 45.26 13.09 -14.53
CA ASN A 5 44.15 12.19 -14.23
C ASN A 5 43.27 12.51 -13.01
N ASP A 6 41.98 12.78 -13.24
CA ASP A 6 40.92 11.77 -13.08
C ASP A 6 39.55 12.45 -13.29
N ILE A 7 39.15 12.47 -14.56
CA ILE A 7 37.76 12.59 -14.99
C ILE A 7 37.09 11.28 -14.54
N PHE A 8 35.84 11.36 -14.07
CA PHE A 8 35.02 10.30 -13.44
C PHE A 8 35.07 10.26 -11.91
N GLU A 9 34.44 11.27 -11.28
CA GLU A 9 33.73 11.01 -10.02
C GLU A 9 32.71 9.89 -10.27
N ASN A 10 33.02 8.71 -9.72
CA ASN A 10 32.14 7.56 -9.63
C ASN A 10 30.85 7.93 -8.86
N LEU A 11 29.86 8.47 -9.57
CA LEU A 11 28.45 8.33 -9.20
C LEU A 11 28.07 6.86 -9.38
N THR A 12 28.51 6.01 -8.47
CA THR A 12 27.89 4.70 -8.31
C THR A 12 26.46 4.97 -7.83
N PRO A 13 25.41 4.57 -8.57
CA PRO A 13 24.09 4.55 -7.99
C PRO A 13 24.16 3.58 -6.83
N ALA A 14 23.85 4.04 -5.62
CA ALA A 14 23.70 3.19 -4.45
C ALA A 14 22.69 2.10 -4.80
N THR A 15 23.20 0.97 -5.27
CA THR A 15 22.43 -0.24 -5.49
C THR A 15 22.17 -0.70 -4.07
N THR A 16 21.05 -0.25 -3.50
CA THR A 16 20.57 -0.74 -2.22
C THR A 16 20.26 -2.20 -2.47
N THR A 17 21.23 -3.08 -2.17
CA THR A 17 21.04 -4.52 -2.09
C THR A 17 19.92 -4.70 -1.08
N THR A 18 18.70 -4.90 -1.58
CA THR A 18 17.52 -4.99 -0.73
C THR A 18 17.56 -6.39 -0.17
N ALA A 19 18.23 -6.54 0.97
CA ALA A 19 18.31 -7.79 1.70
C ALA A 19 16.88 -8.32 1.88
N HIS A 20 16.69 -9.58 1.49
CA HIS A 20 15.47 -10.29 1.80
C HIS A 20 15.40 -10.50 3.31
N VAL A 21 14.23 -10.25 3.91
CA VAL A 21 13.99 -10.47 5.33
C VAL A 21 12.95 -11.57 5.52
N ASP A 22 13.10 -12.38 6.56
CA ASP A 22 12.16 -13.48 6.85
C ASP A 22 10.92 -12.99 7.62
N SER A 23 11.06 -11.93 8.40
CA SER A 23 9.98 -11.32 9.18
C SER A 23 10.15 -9.80 9.28
N VAL A 24 9.07 -9.11 9.63
CA VAL A 24 9.09 -7.67 9.90
C VAL A 24 8.47 -7.44 11.28
N SER A 25 9.29 -7.06 12.24
CA SER A 25 8.84 -6.80 13.62
C SER A 25 8.11 -5.47 13.76
N THR A 26 8.55 -4.44 13.04
CA THR A 26 8.00 -3.07 13.16
C THR A 26 7.69 -2.48 11.81
N SER A 27 6.54 -1.81 11.71
CA SER A 27 6.13 -1.12 10.50
C SER A 27 7.01 0.08 10.20
N SER A 28 7.32 0.29 8.93
CA SER A 28 8.22 1.35 8.49
C SER A 28 7.82 1.93 7.14
N ILE A 29 8.18 3.20 6.93
CA ILE A 29 8.05 3.86 5.62
C ILE A 29 9.26 3.50 4.75
N ILE A 30 8.99 3.13 3.51
CA ILE A 30 9.97 2.85 2.47
C ILE A 30 9.70 3.79 1.29
N GLU A 31 10.69 4.62 0.95
CA GLU A 31 10.61 5.48 -0.22
C GLU A 31 11.06 4.71 -1.46
N ARG A 32 10.32 4.87 -2.57
CA ARG A 32 10.71 4.33 -3.88
C ARG A 32 10.60 5.39 -4.95
N PRO A 33 11.51 5.41 -5.93
CA PRO A 33 11.39 6.32 -7.06
C PRO A 33 10.09 6.04 -7.83
N SER A 34 9.37 7.11 -8.15
CA SER A 34 8.21 7.01 -9.03
C SER A 34 8.66 6.89 -10.48
N LYS A 35 7.97 6.06 -11.25
CA LYS A 35 8.19 5.97 -12.71
C LYS A 35 7.54 7.13 -13.48
N THR A 36 6.56 7.79 -12.86
CA THR A 36 5.70 8.79 -13.52
C THR A 36 5.86 10.20 -12.96
N THR A 37 6.28 10.34 -11.70
CA THR A 37 6.46 11.63 -11.03
C THR A 37 7.93 11.85 -10.66
N LYS A 38 8.38 13.11 -10.60
CA LYS A 38 9.74 13.44 -10.12
C LYS A 38 9.93 13.24 -8.60
N ALA A 39 8.86 12.95 -7.87
CA ALA A 39 8.90 12.70 -6.43
C ALA A 39 8.86 11.20 -6.11
N ASN A 40 9.59 10.80 -5.06
CA ASN A 40 9.51 9.47 -4.48
C ASN A 40 8.09 9.19 -3.95
N VAL A 41 7.64 7.95 -4.09
CA VAL A 41 6.40 7.47 -3.48
C VAL A 41 6.75 6.77 -2.17
N GLN A 42 6.02 7.12 -1.12
CA GLN A 42 6.11 6.48 0.18
C GLN A 42 5.23 5.23 0.22
N TYR A 43 5.85 4.11 0.57
CA TYR A 43 5.22 2.84 0.83
C TYR A 43 5.32 2.50 2.31
N VAL A 44 4.37 1.75 2.83
CA VAL A 44 4.40 1.23 4.19
C VAL A 44 4.66 -0.26 4.11
N ARG A 45 5.75 -0.69 4.75
CA ARG A 45 5.98 -2.09 5.04
C ARG A 45 5.45 -2.36 6.44
N LEU A 46 4.39 -3.14 6.51
CA LEU A 46 3.76 -3.50 7.77
C LEU A 46 4.54 -4.59 8.50
N SER A 47 4.48 -4.56 9.83
CA SER A 47 4.85 -5.69 10.67
C SER A 47 4.00 -6.90 10.32
N ASP A 48 4.45 -8.10 10.69
CA ASP A 48 3.67 -9.33 10.43
C ASP A 48 2.26 -9.26 11.04
N ASP A 49 2.12 -8.68 12.24
CA ASP A 49 0.84 -8.55 12.94
C ASP A 49 -0.12 -7.55 12.25
N GLU A 50 0.38 -6.37 11.89
CA GLU A 50 -0.42 -5.37 11.18
C GLU A 50 -0.78 -5.84 9.77
N HIS A 51 0.12 -6.58 9.12
CA HIS A 51 -0.14 -7.19 7.82
C HIS A 51 -1.22 -8.27 7.91
N ALA A 52 -1.20 -9.12 8.93
CA ALA A 52 -2.27 -10.09 9.19
C ALA A 52 -3.62 -9.39 9.46
N THR A 53 -3.60 -8.30 10.22
CA THR A 53 -4.78 -7.46 10.48
C THR A 53 -5.34 -6.87 9.19
N LEU A 54 -4.48 -6.32 8.33
CA LEU A 54 -4.87 -5.82 7.01
C LEU A 54 -5.53 -6.91 6.17
N LEU A 55 -4.93 -8.11 6.12
CA LEU A 55 -5.51 -9.23 5.37
C LEU A 55 -6.90 -9.61 5.88
N ALA A 56 -7.10 -9.63 7.20
CA ALA A 56 -8.40 -9.89 7.81
C ALA A 56 -9.44 -8.81 7.44
N TYR A 57 -9.07 -7.53 7.51
CA TYR A 57 -9.94 -6.43 7.09
C TYR A 57 -10.33 -6.53 5.62
N ILE A 58 -9.37 -6.76 4.73
CA ILE A 58 -9.63 -6.86 3.29
C ILE A 58 -10.53 -8.07 2.98
N ALA A 59 -10.33 -9.19 3.66
CA ALA A 59 -11.21 -10.36 3.52
C ALA A 59 -12.64 -10.04 3.99
N ALA A 60 -12.79 -9.45 5.17
CA ALA A 60 -14.09 -9.06 5.72
C ALA A 60 -14.82 -8.05 4.83
N LEU A 61 -14.13 -7.01 4.37
CA LEU A 61 -14.69 -6.00 3.45
C LEU A 61 -15.17 -6.63 2.13
N ASN A 62 -14.41 -7.57 1.58
CA ASN A 62 -14.80 -8.28 0.36
C ASN A 62 -16.02 -9.17 0.57
N MET A 63 -16.16 -9.80 1.73
CA MET A 63 -17.37 -10.54 2.08
C MET A 63 -18.56 -9.58 2.24
N MET A 64 -18.45 -8.58 3.11
CA MET A 64 -19.56 -7.68 3.44
C MET A 64 -20.07 -6.86 2.25
N ARG A 65 -19.21 -6.49 1.28
CA ARG A 65 -19.66 -5.78 0.06
C ARG A 65 -20.51 -6.65 -0.88
N THR A 66 -20.50 -7.96 -0.71
CA THR A 66 -21.23 -8.93 -1.55
C THR A 66 -22.34 -9.67 -0.80
N ASP A 67 -22.23 -9.76 0.52
CA ASP A 67 -23.21 -10.43 1.37
C ASP A 67 -24.50 -9.60 1.47
N LYS A 68 -25.60 -10.18 1.00
CA LYS A 68 -26.94 -9.57 1.03
C LYS A 68 -27.79 -10.05 2.22
N SER A 69 -27.25 -10.92 3.07
CA SER A 69 -27.95 -11.46 4.25
C SER A 69 -28.30 -10.37 5.26
N ASN A 70 -27.48 -9.30 5.33
CA ASN A 70 -27.74 -8.10 6.12
C ASN A 70 -27.79 -6.87 5.19
N PRO A 71 -28.98 -6.50 4.69
CA PRO A 71 -29.14 -5.39 3.75
C PRO A 71 -28.62 -4.04 4.27
N SER A 72 -28.76 -3.78 5.56
CA SER A 72 -28.29 -2.52 6.17
C SER A 72 -26.77 -2.38 6.09
N VAL A 73 -26.04 -3.45 6.42
CA VAL A 73 -24.57 -3.48 6.32
C VAL A 73 -24.13 -3.43 4.86
N TYR A 74 -24.77 -4.22 3.99
CA TYR A 74 -24.50 -4.22 2.56
C TYR A 74 -24.63 -2.83 1.94
N ILE A 75 -25.74 -2.13 2.21
CA ILE A 75 -25.99 -0.79 1.68
C ILE A 75 -24.97 0.20 2.26
N LYS A 76 -24.74 0.20 3.59
CA LYS A 76 -23.79 1.11 4.24
C LYS A 76 -22.40 0.98 3.62
N ILE A 77 -21.90 -0.25 3.46
CA ILE A 77 -20.57 -0.50 2.90
C ILE A 77 -20.50 -0.08 1.44
N ASN A 78 -21.49 -0.42 0.62
CA ASN A 78 -21.44 -0.05 -0.79
C ASN A 78 -21.51 1.47 -0.99
N LEU A 79 -22.27 2.20 -0.15
CA LEU A 79 -22.26 3.66 -0.16
C LEU A 79 -20.88 4.24 0.18
N ILE A 80 -20.20 3.71 1.20
CA ILE A 80 -18.82 4.12 1.54
C ILE A 80 -17.88 3.82 0.37
N LEU A 81 -17.97 2.63 -0.21
CA LEU A 81 -17.07 2.19 -1.29
C LEU A 81 -17.22 3.05 -2.56
N ASP A 82 -18.38 3.65 -2.80
CA ASP A 82 -18.61 4.51 -3.95
C ASP A 82 -18.11 5.95 -3.74
N MET A 83 -17.64 6.30 -2.53
CA MET A 83 -17.02 7.58 -2.24
C MET A 83 -15.66 7.75 -2.92
N ASN A 84 -15.27 9.00 -3.18
CA ASN A 84 -13.98 9.35 -3.73
C ASN A 84 -12.84 9.05 -2.73
N SER A 85 -11.79 8.35 -3.18
CA SER A 85 -10.61 8.02 -2.36
C SER A 85 -9.58 9.15 -2.26
N GLY A 86 -9.70 10.21 -3.06
CA GLY A 86 -8.69 11.25 -3.23
C GLY A 86 -7.45 10.81 -4.03
N ILE A 87 -7.40 9.56 -4.50
CA ILE A 87 -6.31 9.02 -5.31
C ILE A 87 -6.66 9.16 -6.79
N TRP A 88 -5.80 9.79 -7.58
CA TRP A 88 -5.97 9.87 -9.03
C TRP A 88 -5.53 8.57 -9.71
N GLY A 89 -6.47 7.92 -10.41
CA GLY A 89 -6.20 6.73 -11.21
C GLY A 89 -5.75 7.11 -12.62
N SER A 90 -4.46 6.93 -12.93
CA SER A 90 -3.89 7.32 -14.22
C SER A 90 -4.48 6.56 -15.41
N GLU A 91 -4.86 5.30 -15.22
CA GLU A 91 -5.43 4.44 -16.26
C GLU A 91 -6.85 4.89 -16.65
N LEU A 92 -7.70 5.15 -15.66
CA LEU A 92 -9.09 5.57 -15.86
C LEU A 92 -9.24 7.08 -16.05
N ARG A 93 -8.15 7.85 -15.89
CA ARG A 93 -8.11 9.32 -15.95
C ARG A 93 -9.20 10.00 -15.10
N LYS A 94 -9.46 9.43 -13.92
CA LYS A 94 -10.42 9.96 -12.94
C LYS A 94 -9.91 9.73 -11.52
N PHE A 95 -10.53 10.40 -10.55
CA PHE A 95 -10.35 10.03 -9.15
C PHE A 95 -10.94 8.65 -8.91
N SER A 96 -10.16 7.80 -8.25
CA SER A 96 -10.58 6.45 -7.90
C SER A 96 -11.56 6.48 -6.75
N THR A 97 -12.53 5.57 -6.79
CA THR A 97 -13.41 5.32 -5.64
C THR A 97 -12.68 4.47 -4.59
N LEU A 98 -13.21 4.46 -3.36
CA LEU A 98 -12.72 3.56 -2.32
C LEU A 98 -12.85 2.08 -2.73
N ARG A 99 -13.86 1.74 -3.55
CA ARG A 99 -14.02 0.42 -4.19
C ARG A 99 -12.83 0.06 -5.07
N GLU A 100 -12.45 0.94 -5.98
CA GLU A 100 -11.33 0.71 -6.89
C GLU A 100 -10.01 0.57 -6.13
N VAL A 101 -9.83 1.34 -5.05
CA VAL A 101 -8.67 1.19 -4.16
C VAL A 101 -8.68 -0.16 -3.45
N LEU A 102 -9.83 -0.59 -2.89
CA LEU A 102 -9.98 -1.90 -2.24
C LEU A 102 -9.65 -3.05 -3.21
N GLU A 103 -10.11 -2.97 -4.46
CA GLU A 103 -9.82 -3.97 -5.50
C GLU A 103 -8.33 -4.00 -5.85
N GLY A 104 -7.72 -2.83 -6.05
CA GLY A 104 -6.28 -2.72 -6.30
C GLY A 104 -5.43 -3.24 -5.14
N VAL A 105 -5.83 -2.96 -3.90
CA VAL A 105 -5.17 -3.49 -2.69
C VAL A 105 -5.36 -5.00 -2.60
N THR A 106 -6.56 -5.53 -2.84
CA THR A 106 -6.82 -6.98 -2.86
C THR A 106 -5.92 -7.68 -3.87
N ALA A 107 -5.78 -7.14 -5.09
CA ALA A 107 -4.91 -7.68 -6.12
C ALA A 107 -3.42 -7.62 -5.74
N LYS A 108 -2.98 -6.56 -5.04
CA LYS A 108 -1.61 -6.47 -4.50
C LYS A 108 -1.36 -7.50 -3.40
N LEU A 109 -2.33 -7.69 -2.51
CA LEU A 109 -2.22 -8.62 -1.39
C LEU A 109 -2.20 -10.09 -1.83
N ALA A 110 -2.74 -10.40 -3.01
CA ALA A 110 -2.68 -11.73 -3.61
C ALA A 110 -1.29 -12.11 -4.17
N LYS A 111 -0.42 -11.13 -4.47
CA LYS A 111 0.91 -11.36 -5.05
C LYS A 111 1.92 -11.78 -3.97
N ARG A 112 3.03 -12.40 -4.36
CA ARG A 112 4.14 -12.67 -3.43
C ARG A 112 4.85 -11.37 -3.07
N HIS A 113 5.22 -11.20 -1.80
CA HIS A 113 5.97 -10.03 -1.38
C HIS A 113 7.39 -10.08 -1.96
N LYS A 114 7.83 -9.00 -2.60
CA LYS A 114 9.14 -8.97 -3.28
C LYS A 114 10.33 -9.09 -2.32
N TYR A 115 10.23 -8.48 -1.14
CA TYR A 115 11.35 -8.34 -0.19
C TYR A 115 11.22 -9.12 1.14
N VAL A 116 10.06 -9.69 1.44
CA VAL A 116 9.82 -10.45 2.67
C VAL A 116 9.56 -11.88 2.24
N LEU A 117 10.46 -12.79 2.58
CA LEU A 117 10.40 -14.18 2.10
C LEU A 117 9.17 -14.89 2.67
N GLY A 118 8.52 -15.71 1.84
CA GLY A 118 7.32 -16.45 2.23
C GLY A 118 6.04 -15.62 2.40
N ARG A 119 6.13 -14.29 2.59
CA ARG A 119 4.95 -13.42 2.77
C ARG A 119 4.18 -13.20 1.45
N LYS A 120 2.85 -13.26 1.54
CA LYS A 120 1.94 -12.79 0.48
C LYS A 120 1.51 -11.36 0.76
N GLY A 121 1.51 -10.54 -0.28
CA GLY A 121 1.03 -9.19 -0.33
C GLY A 121 2.15 -8.16 -0.39
N GLU A 122 2.12 -7.28 -1.38
CA GLU A 122 3.12 -6.23 -1.56
C GLU A 122 2.91 -5.05 -0.59
N ASP A 123 3.98 -4.28 -0.36
CA ASP A 123 3.91 -3.00 0.37
C ASP A 123 2.85 -2.06 -0.27
N LEU A 124 2.00 -1.48 0.57
CA LEU A 124 0.99 -0.50 0.14
C LEU A 124 1.59 0.90 0.09
N SER A 125 1.13 1.77 -0.81
CA SER A 125 1.48 3.18 -0.69
C SER A 125 0.78 3.78 0.54
N VAL A 126 1.36 4.82 1.15
CA VAL A 126 0.73 5.53 2.27
C VAL A 126 -0.70 5.93 1.92
N LYS A 127 -0.91 6.48 0.71
CA LYS A 127 -2.24 6.87 0.21
C LYS A 127 -3.23 5.71 0.17
N GLN A 128 -2.79 4.53 -0.28
CA GLN A 128 -3.63 3.34 -0.31
C GLN A 128 -4.00 2.89 1.10
N LEU A 129 -3.05 2.85 2.03
CA LEU A 129 -3.32 2.48 3.41
C LEU A 129 -4.26 3.48 4.10
N THR A 130 -4.07 4.79 3.87
CA THR A 130 -5.00 5.83 4.34
C THR A 130 -6.41 5.61 3.80
N ALA A 131 -6.56 5.34 2.50
CA ALA A 131 -7.86 5.09 1.89
C ALA A 131 -8.54 3.82 2.47
N ILE A 132 -7.78 2.76 2.75
CA ILE A 132 -8.31 1.58 3.44
C ILE A 132 -8.74 1.93 4.87
N ASN A 133 -7.93 2.69 5.61
CA ASN A 133 -8.28 3.13 6.97
C ASN A 133 -9.56 3.96 7.01
N LEU A 134 -9.83 4.79 6.00
CA LEU A 134 -11.11 5.51 5.89
C LEU A 134 -12.31 4.55 5.81
N ILE A 135 -12.18 3.43 5.09
CA ILE A 135 -13.24 2.41 5.01
C ILE A 135 -13.39 1.72 6.38
N VAL A 136 -12.28 1.37 7.02
CA VAL A 136 -12.24 0.69 8.34
C VAL A 136 -12.86 1.58 9.43
N GLU A 137 -12.49 2.85 9.49
CA GLU A 137 -13.04 3.84 10.43
C GLU A 137 -14.54 4.05 10.22
N ALA A 138 -15.01 4.10 8.98
CA ALA A 138 -16.45 4.23 8.68
C ALA A 138 -17.29 3.00 9.13
N LEU A 139 -16.63 1.89 9.43
CA LEU A 139 -17.20 0.68 10.00
C LEU A 139 -16.90 0.51 11.50
N ASP A 140 -16.46 1.58 12.17
CA ASP A 140 -16.21 1.62 13.61
C ASP A 140 -15.11 0.63 14.07
N ALA A 141 -14.19 0.28 13.18
CA ALA A 141 -13.03 -0.58 13.47
C ALA A 141 -11.73 0.24 13.62
N THR A 142 -10.72 -0.35 14.25
CA THR A 142 -9.45 0.34 14.53
C THR A 142 -8.57 0.43 13.28
N PRO A 143 -8.18 1.64 12.83
CA PRO A 143 -7.30 1.81 11.68
C PRO A 143 -5.89 1.28 11.96
N ILE A 144 -5.19 0.86 10.90
CA ILE A 144 -3.79 0.44 11.00
C ILE A 144 -2.91 1.70 11.04
N ALA A 145 -2.03 1.79 12.04
CA ALA A 145 -1.17 2.95 12.19
C ALA A 145 -0.28 3.16 10.95
N ILE A 146 -0.18 4.41 10.50
CA ILE A 146 0.81 4.79 9.49
C ILE A 146 2.03 5.29 10.26
N PRO A 147 3.19 4.63 10.16
CA PRO A 147 4.39 5.03 10.89
C PRO A 147 4.77 6.49 10.59
N ALA A 148 5.27 7.20 11.60
CA ALA A 148 5.88 8.51 11.38
C ALA A 148 7.16 8.37 10.54
N LYS A 149 7.51 9.44 9.83
CA LYS A 149 8.77 9.50 9.08
C LYS A 149 9.96 9.54 10.01
#